data_AF-A0A4P5RTH3-F1
#
_entry.id   AF-A0A4P5RTH3-F1
#
_cell.length_a   1.000
_cell.length_b   1.000
_cell.length_c   1.000
_cell.angle_alpha   90.00
_cell.angle_beta   90.00
_cell.angle_gamma   90.00
#
_symmetry.space_group_name_H-M   'P 1'
#
loop_
_entity.id
_entity.type
_entity.pdbx_description
1 polymer ?
#
loop_
_entity_poly.entity_id
_entity_poly.type
_entity_poly.pdbx_seq_one_letter_code
_entity_poly.pdbx_strand_id
1 'polypeptide(L)'
;MAITGIREMSTITTPPEQRHPVLTYVGAYDEKQVAAAIHRELLRDGQVFYIHNRVESIDDVAAKIRRLVPQASVAIAHGQMSETNLEQVVVGFWNREFDVLVCTTIVENGIDVANANTLIVERADLFGLSQLHQLRGRVGRSRERAYAYFFYPIDRAMSEVALDRLSTIAQNTELGAGMRVALKDLEIRGAGNLLGGEQSGHIADVGFDLYMRMVGDAVNEYKAGFIDGGQELTDCKVELPVTAHLSAEYVPSDRLRLDLYRRLADTKDEDEITKIGEELSDRFGALPKEAENLLRIARLRTYLKERKIQDFAVQGRYVKIAPLLPSESLELKIQRLYPGSIVKSVTQVVMIARPQTAAWVSEAEEIGDTSLIDWAVELAKTLLERPLGK
;
A
#
# COMPACT_ATOMS: atom_id res chain seq x y z
N MET A 1 0.03 -7.71 -1.70
CA MET A 1 0.16 -8.86 -0.78
C MET A 1 0.89 -10.03 -1.47
N ALA A 2 2.14 -9.83 -1.93
CA ALA A 2 2.85 -10.87 -2.72
C ALA A 2 3.85 -11.71 -1.88
N ILE A 3 4.45 -11.12 -0.84
CA ILE A 3 5.49 -11.77 -0.02
C ILE A 3 4.95 -12.87 0.91
N THR A 4 3.67 -12.80 1.31
CA THR A 4 3.02 -13.80 2.17
C THR A 4 2.82 -15.14 1.48
N GLY A 5 3.03 -15.21 0.16
CA GLY A 5 2.82 -16.42 -0.60
C GLY A 5 3.94 -17.46 -0.45
N ILE A 6 5.19 -17.01 -0.49
CA ILE A 6 6.37 -17.89 -0.56
C ILE A 6 6.83 -18.33 0.85
N ARG A 7 6.45 -17.58 1.90
CA ARG A 7 6.86 -17.83 3.28
C ARG A 7 5.66 -17.71 4.20
N GLU A 8 5.36 -18.77 4.95
CA GLU A 8 4.37 -18.71 6.03
C GLU A 8 4.83 -17.70 7.08
N MET A 9 4.11 -16.59 7.19
CA MET A 9 4.38 -15.53 8.15
C MET A 9 3.20 -15.48 9.12
N SER A 10 3.43 -15.91 10.36
CA SER A 10 2.48 -15.72 11.45
C SER A 10 2.77 -14.40 12.15
N THR A 11 1.81 -13.48 12.14
CA THR A 11 1.93 -12.19 12.82
C THR A 11 1.29 -12.26 14.19
N ILE A 12 2.10 -12.12 15.24
CA ILE A 12 1.59 -11.90 16.60
C ILE A 12 1.28 -10.40 16.74
N THR A 13 0.00 -10.06 16.68
CA THR A 13 -0.49 -8.67 16.74
C THR A 13 -0.86 -8.24 18.15
N THR A 14 -1.17 -9.18 19.05
CA THR A 14 -1.60 -8.88 20.41
C THR A 14 -0.41 -8.37 21.25
N PRO A 15 -0.43 -7.11 21.71
CA PRO A 15 0.61 -6.60 22.60
C PRO A 15 0.47 -7.24 24.01
N PRO A 16 1.57 -7.36 24.78
CA PRO A 16 1.48 -7.74 26.19
C PRO A 16 0.61 -6.76 26.99
N GLU A 17 -0.21 -7.27 27.90
CA GLU A 17 -1.28 -6.52 28.61
C GLU A 17 -0.83 -5.26 29.39
N GLN A 18 0.46 -5.08 29.64
CA GLN A 18 1.00 -3.97 30.45
C GLN A 18 1.85 -2.96 29.67
N ARG A 19 1.89 -3.05 28.33
CA ARG A 19 2.76 -2.17 27.53
C ARG A 19 1.99 -0.96 27.01
N HIS A 20 2.45 0.24 27.36
CA HIS A 20 1.94 1.48 26.79
C HIS A 20 2.68 1.86 25.50
N PRO A 21 2.00 2.51 24.52
CA PRO A 21 2.67 3.07 23.34
C PRO A 21 3.74 4.10 23.73
N VAL A 22 4.90 4.03 23.05
CA VAL A 22 5.99 5.00 23.22
C VAL A 22 5.62 6.30 22.53
N LEU A 23 5.53 7.39 23.29
CA LEU A 23 5.26 8.72 22.73
C LEU A 23 6.47 9.19 21.95
N THR A 24 6.29 9.42 20.66
CA THR A 24 7.36 9.78 19.73
C THR A 24 7.27 11.25 19.36
N TYR A 25 8.34 12.00 19.60
CA TYR A 25 8.50 13.39 19.17
C TYR A 25 9.56 13.46 18.07
N VAL A 26 9.27 14.22 17.04
CA VAL A 26 10.20 14.52 15.94
C VAL A 26 10.31 16.03 15.84
N GLY A 27 11.53 16.56 15.89
CA GLY A 27 11.75 18.00 15.85
C GLY A 27 13.20 18.37 15.63
N ALA A 28 13.44 19.65 15.46
CA ALA A 28 14.80 20.14 15.32
C ALA A 28 15.53 20.08 16.67
N TYR A 29 16.84 19.84 16.64
CA TYR A 29 17.64 19.72 17.85
C TYR A 29 17.64 21.02 18.67
N ASP A 30 17.16 20.94 19.91
CA ASP A 30 17.22 22.02 20.88
C ASP A 30 17.76 21.49 22.22
N GLU A 31 18.85 22.09 22.69
CA GLU A 31 19.50 21.73 23.94
C GLU A 31 18.56 21.87 25.14
N LYS A 32 17.65 22.85 25.11
CA LYS A 32 16.68 23.06 26.20
C LYS A 32 15.67 21.92 26.25
N GLN A 33 15.23 21.42 25.10
CA GLN A 33 14.32 20.28 25.04
C GLN A 33 15.01 18.99 25.50
N VAL A 34 16.27 18.76 25.10
CA VAL A 34 17.07 17.62 25.55
C VAL A 34 17.24 17.65 27.07
N ALA A 35 17.64 18.80 27.63
CA ALA A 35 17.80 18.95 29.07
C ALA A 35 16.47 18.73 29.82
N ALA A 36 15.35 19.26 29.32
CA ALA A 36 14.03 19.06 29.90
C ALA A 36 13.58 17.59 29.85
N ALA A 37 13.87 16.88 28.75
CA ALA A 37 13.56 15.46 28.62
C ALA A 37 14.35 14.61 29.62
N ILE A 38 15.66 14.89 29.77
CA ILE A 38 16.50 14.21 30.75
C ILE A 38 16.03 14.52 32.18
N HIS A 39 15.77 15.79 32.49
CA HIS A 39 15.33 16.19 33.82
C HIS A 39 13.99 15.53 34.21
N ARG A 40 13.05 15.42 33.27
CA ARG A 40 11.78 14.72 33.50
C ARG A 40 11.99 13.24 33.82
N GLU A 41 12.95 12.59 33.18
CA GLU A 41 13.25 11.19 33.45
C GLU A 41 13.88 10.99 34.84
N LEU A 42 14.81 11.88 35.22
CA LEU A 42 15.44 11.85 36.54
C LEU A 42 14.44 12.06 37.68
N LEU A 43 13.43 12.91 37.49
CA LEU A 43 12.37 13.16 38.49
C LEU A 43 11.54 11.92 38.83
N ARG A 44 11.56 10.89 37.98
CA ARG A 44 10.88 9.61 38.19
C ARG A 44 11.83 8.44 38.44
N ASP A 45 13.08 8.75 38.82
CA ASP A 45 14.16 7.76 39.03
C ASP A 45 14.36 6.82 37.83
N GLY A 46 14.13 7.35 36.63
CA GLY A 46 14.28 6.66 35.37
C GLY A 46 15.63 6.93 34.73
N GLN A 47 15.95 6.14 33.70
CA GLN A 47 17.22 6.26 32.98
C GLN A 47 16.98 6.67 31.52
N VAL A 48 17.95 7.40 30.97
CA VAL A 48 17.90 7.96 29.62
C VAL A 48 18.95 7.30 28.73
N PHE A 49 18.51 6.93 27.54
CA PHE A 49 19.36 6.42 26.49
C PHE A 49 19.61 7.51 25.44
N TYR A 50 20.86 7.92 25.26
CA TYR A 50 21.24 8.96 24.31
C TYR A 50 22.07 8.36 23.17
N ILE A 51 21.54 8.41 21.95
CA ILE A 51 22.18 7.88 20.75
C ILE A 51 22.97 8.97 20.03
N HIS A 52 24.27 8.75 19.94
CA HIS A 52 25.19 9.54 19.13
C HIS A 52 26.01 8.61 18.23
N ASN A 53 25.76 8.64 16.91
CA ASN A 53 26.35 7.68 15.96
C ASN A 53 27.73 8.13 15.43
N ARG A 54 28.65 8.53 16.32
CA ARG A 54 30.04 8.86 15.98
C ARG A 54 30.93 8.73 17.21
N VAL A 55 31.88 7.81 17.20
CA VAL A 55 32.77 7.56 18.35
C VAL A 55 33.70 8.76 18.59
N GLU A 56 34.19 9.39 17.53
CA GLU A 56 35.16 10.50 17.60
C GLU A 56 34.68 11.69 18.46
N SER A 57 33.38 11.95 18.50
CA SER A 57 32.77 13.10 19.18
C SER A 57 31.90 12.72 20.37
N ILE A 58 31.88 11.44 20.76
CA ILE A 58 30.99 10.96 21.82
C ILE A 58 31.35 11.52 23.19
N ASP A 59 32.65 11.69 23.47
CA ASP A 59 33.16 12.28 24.71
C ASP A 59 32.75 13.75 24.85
N ASP A 60 32.80 14.51 23.75
CA ASP A 60 32.37 15.91 23.71
C ASP A 60 30.87 16.04 24.00
N VAL A 61 30.06 15.14 23.43
CA VAL A 61 28.61 15.09 23.67
C VAL A 61 28.31 14.70 25.11
N ALA A 62 29.01 13.73 25.68
CA ALA A 62 28.85 13.38 27.09
C ALA A 62 29.23 14.53 28.02
N ALA A 63 30.34 15.23 27.74
CA ALA A 63 30.74 16.43 28.47
C ALA A 63 29.70 17.56 28.33
N LYS A 64 29.09 17.72 27.16
CA LYS A 64 27.99 18.65 26.92
C LYS A 64 26.76 18.29 27.77
N ILE A 65 26.34 17.03 27.79
CA ILE A 65 25.21 16.58 28.60
C ILE A 65 25.47 16.80 30.10
N ARG A 66 26.68 16.50 30.59
CA ARG A 66 27.07 16.79 31.98
C ARG A 66 26.97 18.28 32.34
N ARG A 67 27.26 19.18 31.39
CA ARG A 67 27.09 20.63 31.60
C ARG A 67 25.62 21.05 31.58
N LEU A 68 24.80 20.44 30.72
CA LEU A 68 23.37 20.75 30.61
C LEU A 68 22.58 20.23 31.82
N VAL A 69 22.97 19.08 32.37
CA VAL A 69 22.30 18.44 33.50
C VAL A 69 23.36 17.96 34.53
N PRO A 70 23.91 18.86 35.37
CA PRO A 70 24.97 18.54 36.32
C PRO A 70 24.62 17.48 37.37
N GLN A 71 23.32 17.28 37.63
CA GLN A 71 22.79 16.31 38.58
C GLN A 71 22.73 14.88 38.03
N ALA A 72 22.92 14.69 36.72
CA ALA A 72 22.84 13.38 36.09
C ALA A 72 24.21 12.69 36.05
N SER A 73 24.26 11.42 36.44
CA SER A 73 25.42 10.58 36.24
C SER A 73 25.48 10.08 34.80
N VAL A 74 26.47 10.57 34.03
CA VAL A 74 26.59 10.29 32.58
C VAL A 74 27.74 9.32 32.29
N ALA A 75 27.42 8.19 31.66
CA ALA A 75 28.37 7.19 31.16
C ALA A 75 28.39 7.13 29.62
N ILE A 76 29.46 6.55 29.08
CA ILE A 76 29.70 6.41 27.64
C ILE A 76 29.86 4.92 27.32
N ALA A 77 29.22 4.46 26.24
CA ALA A 77 29.39 3.11 25.73
C ALA A 77 29.51 3.10 24.19
N HIS A 78 30.62 2.58 23.66
CA HIS A 78 30.81 2.42 22.22
C HIS A 78 31.66 1.18 21.89
N GLY A 79 31.54 0.68 20.66
CA GLY A 79 32.18 -0.58 20.24
C GLY A 79 33.71 -0.58 20.17
N GLN A 80 34.37 0.58 20.22
CA GLN A 80 35.84 0.65 20.34
C GLN A 80 36.35 0.43 21.77
N MET A 81 35.48 0.32 22.78
CA MET A 81 35.88 -0.02 24.15
C MET A 81 36.28 -1.51 24.22
N SER A 82 37.14 -1.86 25.17
CA SER A 82 37.38 -3.27 25.48
C SER A 82 36.08 -3.93 25.96
N GLU A 83 35.91 -5.22 25.67
CA GLU A 83 34.71 -5.98 26.08
C GLU A 83 34.46 -5.88 27.59
N THR A 84 35.52 -5.97 28.41
CA THR A 84 35.44 -5.85 29.86
C THR A 84 34.93 -4.48 30.30
N ASN A 85 35.39 -3.39 29.68
CA ASN A 85 34.95 -2.04 30.04
C ASN A 85 33.49 -1.81 29.61
N LEU A 86 33.13 -2.31 28.43
CA LEU A 86 31.76 -2.20 27.93
C LEU A 86 30.79 -2.95 28.85
N GLU A 87 31.12 -4.18 29.23
CA GLU A 87 30.32 -4.99 30.15
C GLU A 87 30.16 -4.28 31.51
N GLN A 88 31.24 -3.74 32.07
CA GLN A 88 31.19 -2.99 33.34
C GLN A 88 30.25 -1.79 33.27
N VAL A 89 30.33 -0.97 32.21
CA VAL A 89 29.45 0.20 32.04
C VAL A 89 27.99 -0.24 31.91
N VAL A 90 27.73 -1.33 31.19
CA VAL A 90 26.38 -1.85 30.97
C VAL A 90 25.77 -2.41 32.26
N VAL A 91 26.56 -3.15 33.05
CA VAL A 91 26.15 -3.64 34.37
C VAL A 91 25.93 -2.48 35.33
N GLY A 92 26.82 -1.48 35.35
CA GLY A 92 26.64 -0.28 36.18
C GLY A 92 25.37 0.49 35.78
N PHE A 93 25.09 0.61 34.48
CA PHE A 93 23.83 1.20 34.00
C PHE A 93 22.63 0.35 34.44
N TRP A 94 22.69 -0.99 34.35
CA TRP A 94 21.61 -1.85 34.84
C TRP A 94 21.35 -1.67 36.35
N ASN A 95 22.41 -1.53 37.14
CA ASN A 95 22.37 -1.32 38.58
C ASN A 95 22.01 0.12 39.00
N ARG A 96 21.70 1.00 38.04
CA ARG A 96 21.38 2.43 38.26
C ARG A 96 22.52 3.24 38.88
N GLU A 97 23.76 2.89 38.59
CA GLU A 97 24.93 3.70 38.94
C GLU A 97 25.05 4.94 38.02
N PHE A 98 24.44 4.87 36.84
CA PHE A 98 24.40 5.95 35.85
C PHE A 98 22.97 6.20 35.41
N ASP A 99 22.62 7.47 35.24
CA ASP A 99 21.28 7.89 34.82
C ASP A 99 21.18 8.04 33.30
N VAL A 100 22.27 8.49 32.66
CA VAL A 100 22.31 8.75 31.21
C VAL A 100 23.42 7.92 30.59
N LEU A 101 23.07 7.10 29.60
CA LEU A 101 24.03 6.35 28.80
C LEU A 101 24.12 6.93 27.40
N VAL A 102 25.26 7.55 27.09
CA VAL A 102 25.59 8.05 25.75
C VAL A 102 26.25 6.93 24.98
N CYS A 103 25.66 6.51 23.87
CA CYS A 103 26.16 5.37 23.14
C CYS A 103 25.96 5.44 21.62
N THR A 104 26.69 4.59 20.91
CA THR A 104 26.51 4.38 19.47
C THR A 104 25.43 3.32 19.20
N THR A 105 25.12 3.13 17.92
CA THR A 105 24.13 2.16 17.44
C THR A 105 24.52 0.70 17.69
N ILE A 106 25.76 0.41 18.08
CA ILE A 106 26.24 -0.96 18.31
C ILE A 106 25.47 -1.63 19.46
N VAL A 107 24.88 -0.83 20.37
CA VAL A 107 23.99 -1.32 21.42
C VAL A 107 22.66 -1.90 20.86
N GLU A 108 22.36 -1.68 19.57
CA GLU A 108 21.21 -2.24 18.82
C GLU A 108 21.22 -3.76 18.70
N ASN A 109 22.28 -4.50 19.04
CA ASN A 109 22.30 -5.97 18.83
C ASN A 109 22.46 -6.84 20.08
N GLY A 110 22.60 -6.29 21.30
CA GLY A 110 22.90 -7.14 22.46
C GLY A 110 22.38 -6.69 23.82
N ILE A 111 21.96 -5.44 23.99
CA ILE A 111 21.58 -4.92 25.31
C ILE A 111 20.10 -4.55 25.28
N ASP A 112 19.32 -5.33 26.01
CA ASP A 112 17.93 -5.01 26.29
C ASP A 112 17.87 -4.06 27.48
N VAL A 113 17.73 -2.77 27.22
CA VAL A 113 17.74 -1.74 28.27
C VAL A 113 16.32 -1.51 28.77
N ALA A 114 15.70 -2.57 29.32
CA ALA A 114 14.30 -2.53 29.77
C ALA A 114 14.01 -1.44 30.82
N ASN A 115 15.05 -0.98 31.54
CA ASN A 115 14.97 0.06 32.57
C ASN A 115 14.95 1.49 32.01
N ALA A 116 15.38 1.71 30.77
CA ALA A 116 15.34 3.04 30.16
C ALA A 116 13.93 3.31 29.61
N ASN A 117 13.34 4.44 30.03
CA ASN A 117 12.02 4.85 29.54
C ASN A 117 12.10 6.05 28.58
N THR A 118 13.24 6.71 28.47
CA THR A 118 13.42 7.81 27.52
C THR A 118 14.57 7.52 26.56
N LEU A 119 14.26 7.57 25.26
CA LEU A 119 15.21 7.50 24.15
C LEU A 119 15.40 8.90 23.56
N ILE A 120 16.65 9.31 23.37
CA ILE A 120 17.01 10.53 22.65
C ILE A 120 17.95 10.16 21.52
N VAL A 121 17.62 10.52 20.29
CA VAL A 121 18.46 10.33 19.10
C VAL A 121 18.79 11.69 18.52
N GLU A 122 20.06 12.08 18.56
CA GLU A 122 20.51 13.42 18.16
C GLU A 122 20.42 13.67 16.64
N ARG A 123 20.81 12.66 15.86
CA ARG A 123 20.93 12.71 14.39
C ARG A 123 20.03 11.65 13.75
N ALA A 124 18.72 11.73 14.00
CA ALA A 124 17.76 10.74 13.52
C ALA A 124 17.66 10.70 11.98
N ASP A 125 18.05 11.79 11.31
CA ASP A 125 18.14 11.95 9.85
C ASP A 125 19.05 10.90 9.18
N LEU A 126 20.07 10.43 9.87
CA LEU A 126 21.03 9.45 9.35
C LEU A 126 20.55 8.01 9.44
N PHE A 127 19.47 7.75 10.17
CA PHE A 127 19.04 6.40 10.45
C PHE A 127 18.02 5.91 9.42
N GLY A 128 18.08 4.61 9.11
CA GLY A 128 17.00 3.94 8.40
C GLY A 128 15.72 3.90 9.23
N LEU A 129 14.56 3.86 8.57
CA LEU A 129 13.27 3.78 9.26
C LEU A 129 13.16 2.51 10.13
N SER A 130 13.66 1.38 9.64
CA SER A 130 13.73 0.14 10.42
C SER A 130 14.66 0.23 11.64
N GLN A 131 15.78 0.93 11.55
CA GLN A 131 16.69 1.14 12.69
C GLN A 131 16.03 2.03 13.76
N LEU A 132 15.39 3.13 13.35
CA LEU A 132 14.63 3.99 14.27
C LEU A 132 13.52 3.21 14.98
N HIS A 133 12.83 2.34 14.24
CA HIS A 133 11.80 1.46 14.81
C HIS A 133 12.37 0.45 15.81
N GLN A 134 13.52 -0.15 15.51
CA GLN A 134 14.21 -1.07 16.41
C GLN A 134 14.68 -0.37 17.70
N LEU A 135 15.31 0.80 17.57
CA LEU A 135 15.73 1.63 18.71
C LEU A 135 14.54 2.00 19.59
N ARG A 136 13.43 2.46 19.00
CA ARG A 136 12.20 2.76 19.75
C ARG A 136 11.65 1.53 20.47
N GLY A 137 11.67 0.36 19.82
CA GLY A 137 11.14 -0.89 20.37
C GLY A 137 11.92 -1.42 21.58
N ARG A 138 13.15 -0.94 21.80
CA ARG A 138 13.99 -1.27 22.97
C ARG A 138 13.64 -0.47 24.22
N VAL A 139 12.83 0.57 24.09
CA VAL A 139 12.41 1.45 25.21
C VAL A 139 10.94 1.20 25.54
N GLY A 140 10.56 1.43 26.80
CA GLY A 140 9.16 1.27 27.25
C GLY A 140 8.73 -0.19 27.37
N ARG A 141 9.55 -1.00 28.05
CA ARG A 141 9.19 -2.37 28.48
C ARG A 141 8.60 -2.41 29.89
N SER A 142 8.68 -1.30 30.62
CA SER A 142 8.13 -1.11 31.95
C SER A 142 6.65 -0.71 31.91
N ARG A 143 6.01 -0.65 33.08
CA ARG A 143 4.64 -0.12 33.26
C ARG A 143 4.58 1.40 33.02
N GLU A 144 5.71 2.08 33.11
CA GLU A 144 5.80 3.52 32.94
C GLU A 144 5.74 3.92 31.46
N ARG A 145 5.15 5.08 31.19
CA ARG A 145 5.06 5.58 29.81
C ARG A 145 6.44 6.01 29.33
N ALA A 146 6.84 5.47 28.17
CA ALA A 146 8.11 5.80 27.54
C ALA A 146 8.00 6.92 26.51
N TYR A 147 9.11 7.61 26.31
CA TYR A 147 9.25 8.72 25.35
C TYR A 147 10.42 8.46 24.40
N ALA A 148 10.26 8.80 23.13
CA ALA A 148 11.31 8.77 22.13
C ALA A 148 11.40 10.13 21.44
N TYR A 149 12.57 10.76 21.48
CA TYR A 149 12.88 12.02 20.84
C TYR A 149 13.82 11.77 19.67
N PHE A 150 13.35 12.07 18.46
CA PHE A 150 14.12 12.01 17.24
C PHE A 150 14.44 13.42 16.78
N PHE A 151 15.68 13.83 16.96
CA PHE A 151 16.15 15.15 16.59
C PHE A 151 16.82 15.15 15.22
N TYR A 152 16.74 16.29 14.54
CA TYR A 152 17.48 16.58 13.31
C TYR A 152 18.15 17.97 13.40
N PRO A 153 19.27 18.20 12.70
CA PRO A 153 19.96 19.49 12.69
C PRO A 153 19.09 20.62 12.13
N ILE A 154 19.12 21.81 12.77
CA ILE A 154 18.39 23.02 12.32
C ILE A 154 19.05 23.61 11.05
N ASP A 155 20.38 23.49 10.98
CA ASP A 155 21.26 24.16 10.02
C ASP A 155 21.35 23.46 8.66
N ARG A 156 20.70 22.30 8.50
CA ARG A 156 20.71 21.54 7.24
C ARG A 156 19.31 21.28 6.72
N ALA A 157 19.13 21.52 5.43
CA ALA A 157 17.96 21.07 4.70
C ALA A 157 17.92 19.53 4.73
N MET A 158 16.81 18.97 5.22
CA MET A 158 16.57 17.53 5.16
C MET A 158 16.10 17.13 3.77
N SER A 159 16.47 15.93 3.32
CA SER A 159 15.85 15.35 2.14
C SER A 159 14.38 15.04 2.40
N GLU A 160 13.55 15.10 1.36
CA GLU A 160 12.13 14.71 1.44
C GLU A 160 11.98 13.28 1.97
N VAL A 161 12.89 12.39 1.57
CA VAL A 161 12.99 11.01 2.08
C VAL A 161 13.29 10.94 3.58
N ALA A 162 14.13 11.82 4.13
CA ALA A 162 14.38 11.88 5.57
C ALA A 162 13.16 12.40 6.33
N LEU A 163 12.50 13.42 5.80
CA LEU A 163 11.29 13.98 6.39
C LEU A 163 10.14 12.95 6.41
N ASP A 164 9.92 12.24 5.31
CA ASP A 164 8.87 11.21 5.22
C ASP A 164 9.13 10.04 6.18
N ARG A 165 10.39 9.59 6.30
CA ARG A 165 10.78 8.57 7.30
C ARG A 165 10.46 9.02 8.73
N LEU A 166 10.85 10.24 9.09
CA LEU A 166 10.63 10.79 10.44
C LEU A 166 9.13 11.06 10.71
N SER A 167 8.38 11.53 9.72
CA SER A 167 6.92 11.68 9.83
C SER A 167 6.24 10.32 10.03
N THR A 168 6.66 9.32 9.27
CA THR A 168 6.16 7.95 9.35
C THR A 168 6.40 7.35 10.73
N ILE A 169 7.59 7.50 11.33
CA ILE A 169 7.86 6.93 12.66
C ILE A 169 7.05 7.64 13.77
N ALA A 170 6.77 8.94 13.61
CA ALA A 170 5.95 9.71 14.55
C ALA A 170 4.46 9.35 14.49
N GLN A 171 3.92 9.05 13.29
CA GLN A 171 2.51 8.68 13.13
C GLN A 171 2.22 7.23 13.51
N ASN A 172 3.21 6.34 13.36
CA ASN A 172 3.06 4.90 13.61
C ASN A 172 3.50 4.51 15.03
N THR A 173 2.91 5.12 16.06
CA THR A 173 3.22 4.90 17.49
C THR A 173 2.56 3.68 18.11
N GLU A 174 1.59 3.07 17.43
CA GLU A 174 0.83 1.94 17.96
C GLU A 174 1.68 0.66 18.09
N LEU A 175 1.39 -0.12 19.13
CA LEU A 175 1.97 -1.45 19.31
C LEU A 175 1.48 -2.36 18.19
N GLY A 176 2.40 -3.01 17.48
CA GLY A 176 2.08 -3.79 16.27
C GLY A 176 2.28 -3.03 14.95
N ALA A 177 2.65 -1.75 14.99
CA ALA A 177 2.96 -0.97 13.79
C ALA A 177 4.23 -1.43 13.04
N GLY A 178 4.99 -2.40 13.57
CA GLY A 178 6.23 -2.89 12.97
C GLY A 178 6.08 -3.39 11.54
N MET A 179 4.95 -4.02 11.20
CA MET A 179 4.67 -4.47 9.83
C MET A 179 4.43 -3.27 8.89
N ARG A 180 3.64 -2.27 9.32
CA ARG A 180 3.39 -1.04 8.56
C ARG A 180 4.69 -0.26 8.32
N VAL A 181 5.51 -0.16 9.36
CA VAL A 181 6.81 0.53 9.30
C VAL A 181 7.80 -0.21 8.39
N ALA A 182 7.83 -1.55 8.44
CA ALA A 182 8.67 -2.36 7.56
C ALA A 182 8.24 -2.27 6.08
N LEU A 183 6.93 -2.29 5.80
CA LEU A 183 6.40 -2.09 4.46
C LEU A 183 6.76 -0.69 3.91
N LYS A 184 6.64 0.34 4.75
CA LYS A 184 7.01 1.71 4.35
C LYS A 184 8.52 1.89 4.20
N ASP A 185 9.35 1.23 5.01
CA ASP A 185 10.83 1.22 4.83
C ASP A 185 11.20 0.54 3.50
N LEU A 186 10.51 -0.54 3.12
CA LEU A 186 10.70 -1.20 1.84
C LEU A 186 10.28 -0.31 0.66
N GLU A 187 9.16 0.41 0.78
CA GLU A 187 8.69 1.39 -0.20
C GLU A 187 9.70 2.53 -0.38
N ILE A 188 10.16 3.11 0.73
CA ILE A 188 11.13 4.21 0.74
C ILE A 188 12.50 3.78 0.17
N ARG A 189 12.97 2.56 0.48
CA ARG A 189 14.23 2.03 -0.08
C ARG A 189 14.10 1.61 -1.54
N GLY A 190 12.98 1.00 -1.92
CA GLY A 190 12.70 0.54 -3.28
C GLY A 190 12.56 1.68 -4.28
N ALA A 191 12.02 2.83 -3.85
CA ALA A 191 11.94 4.03 -4.66
C ALA A 191 13.31 4.68 -4.95
N GLY A 192 14.29 4.52 -4.05
CA GLY A 192 15.57 5.24 -4.12
C GLY A 192 16.70 4.56 -4.89
N ASN A 193 16.68 3.23 -5.09
CA ASN A 193 17.85 2.49 -5.58
C ASN A 193 17.74 1.92 -7.00
N LEU A 194 16.58 2.04 -7.67
CA LEU A 194 16.36 1.45 -8.99
C LEU A 194 16.41 2.45 -10.15
N LEU A 195 16.37 3.76 -9.89
CA LEU A 195 16.29 4.79 -10.92
C LEU A 195 17.17 5.97 -10.52
N GLY A 196 18.43 5.94 -10.93
CA GLY A 196 19.37 7.02 -10.64
C GLY A 196 18.91 8.36 -11.23
N GLY A 197 19.18 9.43 -10.47
CA GLY A 197 19.28 10.80 -10.97
C GLY A 197 17.97 11.56 -11.20
N GLU A 198 17.67 12.48 -10.28
CA GLU A 198 17.02 13.78 -10.50
C GLU A 198 15.80 13.81 -11.46
N GLN A 199 14.60 13.61 -10.91
CA GLN A 199 13.29 14.18 -11.31
C GLN A 199 12.16 13.15 -11.12
N SER A 200 11.67 12.95 -9.89
CA SER A 200 10.68 11.91 -9.60
C SER A 200 9.55 12.39 -8.69
N GLY A 201 8.66 13.24 -9.22
CA GLY A 201 7.44 13.67 -8.51
C GLY A 201 6.20 12.82 -8.79
N HIS A 202 6.06 12.24 -10.00
CA HIS A 202 4.83 11.54 -10.42
C HIS A 202 5.04 10.19 -11.13
N ILE A 203 6.26 9.86 -11.55
CA ILE A 203 6.55 8.62 -12.30
C ILE A 203 6.86 7.44 -11.35
N ALA A 204 7.28 7.72 -10.11
CA ALA A 204 7.70 6.71 -9.13
C ALA A 204 6.56 5.81 -8.61
N ASP A 205 5.34 6.36 -8.44
CA ASP A 205 4.19 5.62 -7.90
C ASP A 205 3.66 4.55 -8.87
N VAL A 206 3.77 4.77 -10.19
CA VAL A 206 3.19 3.86 -11.19
C VAL A 206 4.08 2.63 -11.44
N GLY A 207 5.40 2.79 -11.37
CA GLY A 207 6.37 1.73 -11.67
C GLY A 207 6.45 0.65 -10.57
N PHE A 208 6.38 1.06 -9.30
CA PHE A 208 6.45 0.12 -8.17
C PHE A 208 5.18 -0.72 -8.03
N ASP A 209 4.00 -0.11 -8.24
CA ASP A 209 2.73 -0.85 -8.26
C ASP A 209 2.69 -1.90 -9.37
N LEU A 210 3.22 -1.57 -10.56
CA LEU A 210 3.34 -2.52 -11.66
C LEU A 210 4.33 -3.64 -11.31
N TYR A 211 5.47 -3.34 -10.70
CA TYR A 211 6.45 -4.34 -10.27
C TYR A 211 5.87 -5.28 -9.19
N MET A 212 5.22 -4.75 -8.16
CA MET A 212 4.57 -5.53 -7.11
C MET A 212 3.43 -6.40 -7.67
N ARG A 213 2.73 -5.92 -8.71
CA ARG A 213 1.77 -6.71 -9.48
C ARG A 213 2.46 -7.85 -10.24
N MET A 214 3.50 -7.57 -11.03
CA MET A 214 4.27 -8.59 -11.75
C MET A 214 4.86 -9.66 -10.83
N VAL A 215 5.34 -9.27 -9.65
CA VAL A 215 5.82 -10.22 -8.62
C VAL A 215 4.66 -11.00 -8.02
N GLY A 216 3.52 -10.36 -7.76
CA GLY A 216 2.30 -11.05 -7.32
C GLY A 216 1.81 -12.08 -8.33
N ASP A 217 1.80 -11.72 -9.61
CA ASP A 217 1.38 -12.57 -10.72
C ASP A 217 2.34 -13.76 -10.88
N ALA A 218 3.65 -13.53 -10.87
CA ALA A 218 4.66 -14.60 -10.93
C ALA A 218 4.60 -15.55 -9.72
N VAL A 219 4.29 -15.04 -8.52
CA VAL A 219 4.10 -15.88 -7.32
C VAL A 219 2.80 -16.67 -7.38
N ASN A 220 1.73 -16.09 -7.89
CA ASN A 220 0.46 -16.77 -8.11
C ASN A 220 0.60 -17.87 -9.17
N GLU A 221 1.34 -17.60 -10.25
CA GLU A 221 1.67 -18.56 -11.30
C GLU A 221 2.52 -19.72 -10.76
N TYR A 222 3.53 -19.42 -9.94
CA TYR A 222 4.34 -20.42 -9.26
C TYR A 222 3.54 -21.26 -8.26
N LYS A 223 2.61 -20.65 -7.51
CA LYS A 223 1.70 -21.35 -6.59
C LYS A 223 0.67 -22.22 -7.29
N ALA A 224 0.12 -21.75 -8.42
CA ALA A 224 -0.79 -22.51 -9.27
C ALA A 224 -0.09 -23.73 -9.89
N GLY A 225 1.25 -23.73 -9.97
CA GLY A 225 2.04 -24.90 -10.37
C GLY A 225 2.11 -26.04 -9.34
N PHE A 226 1.78 -25.78 -8.06
CA PHE A 226 1.79 -26.80 -6.97
C PHE A 226 0.39 -27.21 -6.50
N ILE A 227 -0.64 -26.43 -6.81
CA ILE A 227 -2.05 -26.74 -6.49
C ILE A 227 -2.79 -26.80 -7.82
N ASP A 228 -3.18 -28.02 -8.18
CA ASP A 228 -3.93 -28.39 -9.38
C ASP A 228 -4.90 -27.29 -9.86
N GLY A 229 -4.68 -26.77 -11.08
CA GLY A 229 -5.71 -26.10 -11.89
C GLY A 229 -6.15 -24.68 -11.51
N GLY A 230 -5.24 -23.80 -11.10
CA GLY A 230 -5.55 -22.35 -11.01
C GLY A 230 -5.88 -21.75 -12.39
N GLN A 231 -7.17 -21.46 -12.63
CA GLN A 231 -7.68 -20.89 -13.88
C GLN A 231 -6.84 -19.68 -14.35
N GLU A 232 -6.35 -19.73 -15.60
CA GLU A 232 -5.81 -18.56 -16.29
C GLU A 232 -6.81 -17.40 -16.16
N LEU A 233 -6.38 -16.30 -15.54
CA LEU A 233 -7.12 -15.04 -15.51
C LEU A 233 -7.29 -14.59 -16.96
N THR A 234 -8.39 -15.00 -17.57
CA THR A 234 -8.66 -14.70 -18.97
C THR A 234 -9.08 -13.24 -19.03
N ASP A 235 -8.20 -12.39 -19.55
CA ASP A 235 -8.55 -10.98 -19.70
C ASP A 235 -9.68 -10.84 -20.74
N CYS A 236 -10.65 -9.99 -20.43
CA CYS A 236 -11.83 -9.77 -21.27
C CYS A 236 -11.87 -8.31 -21.70
N LYS A 237 -11.59 -8.10 -22.98
CA LYS A 237 -11.58 -6.79 -23.63
C LYS A 237 -13.01 -6.44 -24.04
N VAL A 238 -13.53 -5.33 -23.50
CA VAL A 238 -14.85 -4.80 -23.84
C VAL A 238 -14.66 -3.43 -24.50
N GLU A 239 -14.94 -3.32 -25.81
CA GLU A 239 -14.82 -2.07 -26.57
C GLU A 239 -16.19 -1.66 -27.11
N LEU A 240 -16.84 -0.75 -26.39
CA LEU A 240 -18.10 -0.13 -26.77
C LEU A 240 -17.86 1.37 -27.02
N PRO A 241 -18.45 1.97 -28.07
CA PRO A 241 -18.32 3.40 -28.35
C PRO A 241 -19.24 4.19 -27.40
N VAL A 242 -18.90 4.20 -26.11
CA VAL A 242 -19.70 4.83 -25.05
C VAL A 242 -18.79 5.59 -24.10
N THR A 243 -19.26 6.73 -23.60
CA THR A 243 -18.49 7.54 -22.65
C THR A 243 -18.59 6.93 -21.25
N ALA A 244 -17.51 6.29 -20.81
CA ALA A 244 -17.44 5.60 -19.53
C ALA A 244 -16.14 5.94 -18.79
N HIS A 245 -16.24 6.86 -17.83
CA HIS A 245 -15.10 7.28 -17.02
C HIS A 245 -15.59 7.96 -15.73
N LEU A 246 -14.67 8.12 -14.77
CA LEU A 246 -14.83 8.97 -13.60
C LEU A 246 -14.29 10.37 -13.95
N SER A 247 -15.17 11.36 -14.04
CA SER A 247 -14.78 12.76 -14.27
C SER A 247 -14.00 13.33 -13.08
N ALA A 248 -13.10 14.28 -13.36
CA ALA A 248 -12.37 15.03 -12.34
C ALA A 248 -13.28 15.93 -11.49
N GLU A 249 -14.45 16.30 -12.01
CA GLU A 249 -15.46 17.05 -11.25
C GLU A 249 -16.17 16.18 -10.20
N TYR A 250 -16.31 14.88 -10.47
CA TYR A 250 -16.98 13.94 -9.55
C TYR A 250 -16.02 13.35 -8.53
N VAL A 251 -14.82 12.95 -8.96
CA VAL A 251 -13.75 12.47 -8.07
C VAL A 251 -12.51 13.35 -8.26
N PRO A 252 -12.30 14.39 -7.44
CA PRO A 252 -11.19 15.35 -7.63
C PRO A 252 -9.80 14.76 -7.43
N SER A 253 -9.65 13.74 -6.57
CA SER A 253 -8.35 13.11 -6.29
C SER A 253 -7.97 12.08 -7.35
N ASP A 254 -6.89 12.31 -8.09
CA ASP A 254 -6.38 11.38 -9.10
C ASP A 254 -5.93 10.04 -8.48
N ARG A 255 -5.32 10.06 -7.30
CA ARG A 255 -4.93 8.85 -6.57
C ARG A 255 -6.15 7.98 -6.25
N LEU A 256 -7.24 8.60 -5.80
CA LEU A 256 -8.47 7.87 -5.51
C LEU A 256 -9.13 7.34 -6.79
N ARG A 257 -9.12 8.12 -7.87
CA ARG A 257 -9.66 7.71 -9.16
C ARG A 257 -8.94 6.47 -9.71
N LEU A 258 -7.61 6.43 -9.60
CA LEU A 258 -6.80 5.28 -9.99
C LEU A 258 -7.06 4.05 -9.12
N ASP A 259 -7.25 4.22 -7.81
CA ASP A 259 -7.64 3.13 -6.90
C ASP A 259 -9.01 2.55 -7.28
N LEU A 260 -9.99 3.41 -7.56
CA LEU A 260 -11.33 3.00 -7.99
C LEU A 260 -11.30 2.24 -9.33
N TYR A 261 -10.55 2.73 -10.32
CA TYR A 261 -10.38 2.01 -11.59
C TYR A 261 -9.72 0.64 -11.39
N ARG A 262 -8.72 0.55 -10.50
CA ARG A 262 -8.06 -0.71 -10.16
C ARG A 262 -9.02 -1.70 -9.52
N ARG A 263 -9.76 -1.25 -8.50
CA ARG A 263 -10.77 -2.08 -7.82
C ARG A 263 -11.82 -2.59 -8.80
N LEU A 264 -12.33 -1.73 -9.68
CA LEU A 264 -13.28 -2.13 -10.73
C LEU A 264 -12.67 -3.13 -11.74
N ALA A 265 -11.38 -3.02 -12.07
CA ALA A 265 -10.68 -3.95 -12.95
C ALA A 265 -10.48 -5.34 -12.34
N ASP A 266 -10.17 -5.40 -11.05
CA ASP A 266 -9.84 -6.63 -10.33
C ASP A 266 -11.08 -7.35 -9.75
N THR A 267 -12.25 -6.71 -9.82
CA THR A 267 -13.52 -7.25 -9.32
C THR A 267 -13.90 -8.54 -10.06
N LYS A 268 -14.30 -9.56 -9.28
CA LYS A 268 -14.73 -10.87 -9.81
C LYS A 268 -16.23 -11.13 -9.64
N ASP A 269 -16.93 -10.33 -8.84
CA ASP A 269 -18.32 -10.52 -8.47
C ASP A 269 -19.15 -9.26 -8.76
N GLU A 270 -20.41 -9.43 -9.16
CA GLU A 270 -21.37 -8.34 -9.35
C GLU A 270 -21.69 -7.62 -8.03
N ASP A 271 -21.64 -8.34 -6.91
CA ASP A 271 -21.87 -7.77 -5.56
C ASP A 271 -20.79 -6.75 -5.19
N GLU A 272 -19.53 -7.01 -5.56
CA GLU A 272 -18.42 -6.09 -5.33
C GLU A 272 -18.57 -4.80 -6.15
N ILE A 273 -19.04 -4.90 -7.40
CA ILE A 273 -19.31 -3.73 -8.24
C ILE A 273 -20.44 -2.88 -7.63
N THR A 274 -21.46 -3.53 -7.09
CA THR A 274 -22.59 -2.85 -6.44
C THR A 274 -22.13 -2.10 -5.19
N LYS A 275 -21.30 -2.71 -4.34
CA LYS A 275 -20.68 -2.03 -3.19
C LYS A 275 -19.81 -0.85 -3.59
N ILE A 276 -19.04 -0.96 -4.68
CA ILE A 276 -18.26 0.17 -5.21
C ILE A 276 -19.18 1.30 -5.67
N GLY A 277 -20.31 0.97 -6.32
CA GLY A 277 -21.32 1.96 -6.70
C GLY A 277 -21.96 2.66 -5.50
N GLU A 278 -22.31 1.92 -4.46
CA GLU A 278 -22.83 2.47 -3.20
C GLU A 278 -21.79 3.37 -2.50
N GLU A 279 -20.53 2.94 -2.44
CA GLU A 279 -19.43 3.73 -1.89
C GLU A 279 -19.23 5.03 -2.66
N LEU A 280 -19.28 4.97 -4.00
CA LEU A 280 -19.20 6.16 -4.85
C LEU A 280 -20.36 7.11 -4.56
N SER A 281 -21.57 6.58 -4.38
CA SER A 281 -22.75 7.40 -4.14
C SER A 281 -22.74 8.05 -2.74
N ASP A 282 -22.29 7.31 -1.72
CA ASP A 282 -22.20 7.78 -0.34
C ASP A 282 -21.13 8.88 -0.18
N ARG A 283 -19.99 8.71 -0.85
CA ARG A 283 -18.84 9.63 -0.71
C ARG A 283 -18.90 10.85 -1.62
N PHE A 284 -19.46 10.72 -2.83
CA PHE A 284 -19.40 11.75 -3.88
C PHE A 284 -20.77 12.24 -4.36
N GLY A 285 -21.87 11.68 -3.83
CA GLY A 285 -23.23 12.07 -4.20
C GLY A 285 -23.76 11.28 -5.40
N ALA A 286 -24.72 11.84 -6.14
CA ALA A 286 -25.35 11.09 -7.24
C ALA A 286 -24.35 10.76 -8.37
N LEU A 287 -24.37 9.50 -8.82
CA LEU A 287 -23.52 9.00 -9.90
C LEU A 287 -23.81 9.73 -11.23
N PRO A 288 -22.81 10.38 -11.86
CA PRO A 288 -22.95 10.92 -13.21
C PRO A 288 -23.15 9.79 -14.22
N LYS A 289 -23.76 10.13 -15.37
CA LYS A 289 -24.04 9.18 -16.45
C LYS A 289 -22.80 8.40 -16.92
N GLU A 290 -21.64 9.05 -16.95
CA GLU A 290 -20.37 8.45 -17.36
C GLU A 290 -19.83 7.43 -16.34
N ALA A 291 -20.06 7.69 -15.04
CA ALA A 291 -19.69 6.78 -13.95
C ALA A 291 -20.66 5.59 -13.88
N GLU A 292 -21.95 5.83 -14.14
CA GLU A 292 -22.94 4.76 -14.28
C GLU A 292 -22.60 3.83 -15.45
N ASN A 293 -22.24 4.39 -16.61
CA ASN A 293 -21.79 3.63 -17.77
C ASN A 293 -20.54 2.79 -17.44
N LEU A 294 -19.58 3.34 -16.68
CA LEU A 294 -18.39 2.61 -16.23
C LEU A 294 -18.74 1.39 -15.38
N LEU A 295 -19.66 1.53 -14.42
CA LEU A 295 -20.13 0.41 -13.60
C LEU A 295 -20.85 -0.64 -14.46
N ARG A 296 -21.65 -0.22 -15.44
CA ARG A 296 -22.35 -1.12 -16.35
C ARG A 296 -21.39 -1.91 -17.25
N ILE A 297 -20.33 -1.26 -17.76
CA ILE A 297 -19.27 -1.96 -18.52
C ILE A 297 -18.52 -2.95 -17.63
N ALA A 298 -18.23 -2.57 -16.38
CA ALA A 298 -17.59 -3.48 -15.42
C ALA A 298 -18.46 -4.73 -15.20
N ARG A 299 -19.78 -4.56 -15.01
CA ARG A 299 -20.73 -5.69 -14.87
C ARG A 299 -20.76 -6.57 -16.12
N LEU A 300 -20.85 -5.97 -17.30
CA LEU A 300 -20.83 -6.70 -18.57
C LEU A 300 -19.52 -7.51 -18.72
N ARG A 301 -18.38 -6.91 -18.39
CA ARG A 301 -17.08 -7.58 -18.43
C ARG A 301 -17.03 -8.78 -17.48
N THR A 302 -17.52 -8.64 -16.25
CA THR A 302 -17.57 -9.75 -15.28
C THR A 302 -18.46 -10.89 -15.81
N TYR A 303 -19.64 -10.55 -16.33
CA TYR A 303 -20.57 -11.51 -16.94
C TYR A 303 -19.93 -12.29 -18.10
N LEU A 304 -19.15 -11.60 -18.95
CA LEU A 304 -18.44 -12.19 -20.08
C LEU A 304 -17.26 -13.07 -19.63
N LYS A 305 -16.50 -12.65 -18.60
CA LYS A 305 -15.39 -13.42 -18.02
C LYS A 305 -15.85 -14.77 -17.47
N GLU A 306 -16.96 -14.81 -16.73
CA GLU A 306 -17.55 -16.07 -16.23
C GLU A 306 -17.85 -17.08 -17.36
N ARG A 307 -18.14 -16.56 -18.56
CA ARG A 307 -18.48 -17.35 -19.75
C ARG A 307 -17.29 -17.59 -20.67
N LYS A 308 -16.08 -17.24 -20.22
CA LYS A 308 -14.82 -17.42 -20.95
C LYS A 308 -14.75 -16.65 -22.28
N ILE A 309 -15.49 -15.53 -22.38
CA ILE A 309 -15.39 -14.61 -23.52
C ILE A 309 -14.23 -13.65 -23.26
N GLN A 310 -13.37 -13.47 -24.26
CA GLN A 310 -12.14 -12.67 -24.18
C GLN A 310 -12.23 -11.34 -24.93
N ASP A 311 -13.04 -11.26 -25.97
CA ASP A 311 -13.14 -10.09 -26.84
C ASP A 311 -14.61 -9.83 -27.17
N PHE A 312 -15.09 -8.68 -26.73
CA PHE A 312 -16.42 -8.16 -26.98
C PHE A 312 -16.30 -6.72 -27.48
N ALA A 313 -16.28 -6.53 -28.81
CA ALA A 313 -15.93 -5.26 -29.42
C ALA A 313 -16.87 -4.87 -30.55
N VAL A 314 -17.25 -3.60 -30.63
CA VAL A 314 -17.97 -3.05 -31.79
C VAL A 314 -16.99 -2.85 -32.94
N GLN A 315 -17.24 -3.53 -34.07
CA GLN A 315 -16.48 -3.40 -35.31
C GLN A 315 -17.42 -3.00 -36.45
N GLY A 316 -17.53 -1.68 -36.68
CA GLY A 316 -18.44 -1.11 -37.68
C GLY A 316 -19.90 -1.45 -37.39
N ARG A 317 -20.55 -2.20 -38.29
CA ARG A 317 -21.94 -2.65 -38.12
C ARG A 317 -22.10 -3.93 -37.30
N TYR A 318 -21.00 -4.52 -36.85
CA TYR A 318 -20.99 -5.80 -36.13
C TYR A 318 -20.52 -5.64 -34.69
N VAL A 319 -20.97 -6.53 -33.81
CA VAL A 319 -20.32 -6.79 -32.52
C VAL A 319 -19.61 -8.12 -32.59
N LYS A 320 -18.30 -8.08 -32.41
CA LYS A 320 -17.42 -9.24 -32.36
C LYS A 320 -17.49 -9.85 -30.97
N ILE A 321 -17.69 -11.16 -30.90
CA ILE A 321 -17.66 -11.97 -29.68
C ILE A 321 -16.67 -13.12 -29.93
N ALA A 322 -15.64 -13.22 -29.10
CA ALA A 322 -14.66 -14.31 -29.17
C ALA A 322 -14.05 -14.63 -27.80
N PRO A 323 -13.64 -15.89 -27.53
CA PRO A 323 -14.00 -17.08 -28.28
C PRO A 323 -15.45 -17.48 -27.99
N LEU A 324 -16.22 -17.79 -29.03
CA LEU A 324 -17.55 -18.38 -28.91
C LEU A 324 -17.64 -19.55 -29.89
N LEU A 325 -17.78 -20.77 -29.37
CA LEU A 325 -18.15 -21.94 -30.16
C LEU A 325 -19.66 -22.12 -30.09
N PRO A 326 -20.43 -21.61 -31.07
CA PRO A 326 -21.85 -21.82 -31.08
C PRO A 326 -22.16 -23.30 -31.37
N SER A 327 -23.12 -23.86 -30.63
CA SER A 327 -23.78 -25.10 -31.05
C SER A 327 -24.68 -24.84 -32.26
N GLU A 328 -25.06 -25.87 -33.02
CA GLU A 328 -25.97 -25.74 -34.17
C GLU A 328 -27.28 -25.01 -33.79
N SER A 329 -27.81 -25.28 -32.60
CA SER A 329 -28.98 -24.59 -32.04
C SER A 329 -28.72 -23.10 -31.80
N LEU A 330 -27.52 -22.71 -31.36
CA LEU A 330 -27.14 -21.31 -31.14
C LEU A 330 -26.90 -20.59 -32.47
N GLU A 331 -26.31 -21.26 -33.47
CA GLU A 331 -26.15 -20.69 -34.82
C GLU A 331 -27.51 -20.38 -35.47
N LEU A 332 -28.47 -21.31 -35.38
CA LEU A 332 -29.84 -21.09 -35.86
C LEU A 332 -30.55 -19.97 -35.09
N LYS A 333 -30.34 -19.89 -33.76
CA LYS A 333 -30.88 -18.80 -32.93
C LYS A 333 -30.30 -17.44 -33.35
N ILE A 334 -28.99 -17.36 -33.60
CA ILE A 334 -28.31 -16.14 -34.07
C ILE A 334 -28.84 -15.73 -35.44
N GLN A 335 -28.95 -16.66 -36.39
CA GLN A 335 -29.46 -16.34 -37.74
C GLN A 335 -30.93 -15.89 -37.72
N ARG A 336 -31.75 -16.43 -36.80
CA ARG A 336 -33.15 -16.05 -36.63
C ARG A 336 -33.33 -14.68 -35.98
N LEU A 337 -32.57 -14.38 -34.92
CA LEU A 337 -32.71 -13.14 -34.15
C LEU A 337 -31.93 -11.97 -34.75
N TYR A 338 -30.79 -12.25 -35.40
CA TYR A 338 -29.87 -11.25 -35.95
C TYR A 338 -29.49 -11.60 -37.39
N PRO A 339 -30.41 -11.42 -38.36
CA PRO A 339 -30.14 -11.72 -39.77
C PRO A 339 -28.95 -10.90 -40.28
N GLY A 340 -28.02 -11.55 -41.00
CA GLY A 340 -26.79 -10.92 -41.51
C GLY A 340 -25.57 -11.04 -40.59
N SER A 341 -25.70 -11.74 -39.46
CA SER A 341 -24.58 -12.11 -38.58
C SER A 341 -23.68 -13.15 -39.23
N ILE A 342 -22.38 -13.07 -38.96
CA ILE A 342 -21.34 -13.95 -39.52
C ILE A 342 -20.77 -14.81 -38.39
N VAL A 343 -20.89 -16.13 -38.53
CA VAL A 343 -20.28 -17.10 -37.63
C VAL A 343 -19.06 -17.70 -38.29
N LYS A 344 -17.89 -17.57 -37.67
CA LYS A 344 -16.64 -18.21 -38.13
C LYS A 344 -16.22 -19.27 -37.11
N SER A 345 -16.78 -20.48 -37.26
CA SER A 345 -16.60 -21.58 -36.31
C SER A 345 -15.15 -22.07 -36.20
N VAL A 346 -14.35 -21.94 -37.27
CA VAL A 346 -12.91 -22.27 -37.28
C VAL A 346 -12.08 -21.36 -36.38
N THR A 347 -12.37 -20.05 -36.38
CA THR A 347 -11.68 -19.06 -35.55
C THR A 347 -12.39 -18.80 -34.23
N GLN A 348 -13.52 -19.47 -33.97
CA GLN A 348 -14.37 -19.27 -32.79
C GLN A 348 -14.80 -17.81 -32.61
N VAL A 349 -15.03 -17.11 -33.73
CA VAL A 349 -15.43 -15.69 -33.73
C VAL A 349 -16.85 -15.58 -34.26
N VAL A 350 -17.70 -14.90 -33.51
CA VAL A 350 -19.07 -14.56 -33.92
C VAL A 350 -19.15 -13.04 -34.10
N MET A 351 -19.61 -12.60 -35.27
CA MET A 351 -19.84 -11.18 -35.59
C MET A 351 -21.34 -10.95 -35.76
N ILE A 352 -21.94 -10.23 -34.83
CA ILE A 352 -23.40 -10.08 -34.77
C ILE A 352 -23.80 -8.76 -35.37
N ALA A 353 -24.69 -8.81 -36.36
CA ALA A 353 -25.18 -7.61 -37.02
C ALA A 353 -25.99 -6.77 -36.03
N ARG A 354 -25.64 -5.50 -35.88
CA ARG A 354 -26.42 -4.54 -35.11
C ARG A 354 -27.74 -4.26 -35.84
N PRO A 355 -28.89 -4.17 -35.15
CA PRO A 355 -30.11 -3.69 -35.77
C PRO A 355 -29.89 -2.23 -36.21
N GLN A 356 -30.03 -1.97 -37.51
CA GLN A 356 -30.20 -0.60 -38.01
C GLN A 356 -31.63 -0.20 -37.72
N THR A 357 -31.85 0.86 -36.94
CA THR A 357 -33.13 1.54 -36.89
C THR A 357 -33.51 1.92 -38.32
N ALA A 358 -34.67 1.46 -38.80
CA ALA A 358 -35.12 1.69 -40.16
C ALA A 358 -35.18 3.21 -40.45
N ALA A 359 -34.64 3.60 -41.59
CA ALA A 359 -34.48 5.00 -42.04
C ALA A 359 -35.79 5.76 -42.35
N TRP A 360 -36.94 5.37 -41.76
CA TRP A 360 -38.27 5.90 -42.05
C TRP A 360 -39.00 6.44 -40.80
N VAL A 361 -38.26 6.77 -39.74
CA VAL A 361 -38.75 7.63 -38.65
C VAL A 361 -37.81 8.81 -38.55
N SER A 362 -38.22 9.92 -39.15
CA SER A 362 -37.64 11.24 -38.90
C SER A 362 -37.70 11.52 -37.39
N GLU A 363 -36.54 11.80 -36.79
CA GLU A 363 -36.30 12.05 -35.35
C GLU A 363 -36.13 10.81 -34.45
N ALA A 364 -35.48 9.75 -34.92
CA ALA A 364 -34.89 8.76 -34.02
C ALA A 364 -33.45 9.19 -33.66
N GLU A 365 -33.24 9.57 -32.40
CA GLU A 365 -31.92 9.85 -31.81
C GLU A 365 -30.89 8.80 -32.27
N GLU A 366 -29.71 9.24 -32.71
CA GLU A 366 -28.53 8.37 -32.76
C GLU A 366 -28.49 7.59 -31.45
N ILE A 367 -28.43 6.26 -31.52
CA ILE A 367 -28.46 5.39 -30.33
C ILE A 367 -27.50 5.97 -29.28
N GLY A 368 -28.05 6.64 -28.27
CA GLY A 368 -27.24 7.26 -27.24
C GLY A 368 -26.46 6.20 -26.47
N ASP A 369 -25.33 6.60 -25.88
CA ASP A 369 -24.39 5.72 -25.16
C ASP A 369 -25.05 4.65 -24.29
N THR A 370 -26.15 4.99 -23.60
CA THR A 370 -26.89 4.12 -22.69
C THR A 370 -27.61 2.96 -23.42
N SER A 371 -28.26 3.24 -24.55
CA SER A 371 -29.05 2.27 -25.33
C SER A 371 -28.17 1.20 -25.97
N LEU A 372 -26.91 1.52 -26.26
CA LEU A 372 -25.94 0.58 -26.80
C LEU A 372 -25.46 -0.42 -25.74
N ILE A 373 -25.25 0.04 -24.50
CA ILE A 373 -24.89 -0.85 -23.37
C ILE A 373 -26.06 -1.79 -23.04
N ASP A 374 -27.30 -1.28 -23.04
CA ASP A 374 -28.48 -2.13 -22.78
C ASP A 374 -28.62 -3.23 -23.83
N TRP A 375 -28.50 -2.87 -25.11
CA TRP A 375 -28.51 -3.84 -26.19
C TRP A 375 -27.33 -4.83 -26.12
N ALA A 376 -26.12 -4.37 -25.76
CA ALA A 376 -24.96 -5.24 -25.59
C ALA A 376 -25.14 -6.24 -24.43
N VAL A 377 -25.73 -5.80 -23.31
CA VAL A 377 -26.07 -6.65 -22.17
C VAL A 377 -27.15 -7.66 -22.55
N GLU A 378 -28.21 -7.22 -23.23
CA GLU A 378 -29.28 -8.09 -23.72
C GLU A 378 -28.75 -9.12 -24.73
N LEU A 379 -27.85 -8.71 -25.63
CA LEU A 379 -27.18 -9.58 -26.57
C LEU A 379 -26.36 -10.66 -25.85
N ALA A 380 -25.52 -10.24 -24.88
CA ALA A 380 -24.71 -11.15 -24.08
C ALA A 380 -25.57 -12.12 -23.27
N LYS A 381 -26.68 -11.66 -22.69
CA LYS A 381 -27.65 -12.51 -21.98
C LYS A 381 -28.32 -13.49 -22.95
N THR A 382 -28.91 -13.01 -24.03
CA THR A 382 -29.66 -13.85 -25.00
C THR A 382 -28.81 -14.97 -25.60
N LEU A 383 -27.52 -14.72 -25.82
CA LEU A 383 -26.63 -15.66 -26.51
C LEU A 383 -25.83 -16.55 -25.57
N LEU A 384 -25.53 -16.06 -24.37
CA LEU A 384 -24.71 -16.76 -23.40
C LEU A 384 -25.50 -17.23 -22.16
N GLU A 385 -26.81 -17.04 -22.16
CA GLU A 385 -27.73 -17.76 -21.28
C GLU A 385 -27.61 -19.25 -21.59
N ARG A 386 -27.06 -19.99 -20.63
CA ARG A 386 -27.20 -21.44 -20.63
C ARG A 386 -28.69 -21.74 -20.43
N PRO A 387 -29.31 -22.63 -21.22
CA PRO A 387 -30.65 -23.09 -20.90
C PRO A 387 -30.64 -23.64 -19.46
N LEU A 388 -31.57 -23.17 -18.63
CA LEU A 388 -31.83 -23.72 -17.31
C LEU A 388 -32.26 -25.19 -17.49
N GLY A 389 -31.36 -26.11 -17.13
CA GLY A 389 -31.64 -27.50 -16.84
C GLY A 389 -31.26 -28.50 -17.94
N LYS A 390 -30.35 -29.43 -17.62
CA LYS A 390 -30.69 -30.74 -17.04
C LYS A 390 -29.47 -31.39 -16.39
#